data_AF-A0A8I1N2R1-F1
#
_entry.id   AF-A0A8I1N2R1-F1
#
_cell.length_a   1.000
_cell.length_b   1.000
_cell.length_c   1.000
_cell.angle_alpha   90.00
_cell.angle_beta   90.00
_cell.angle_gamma   90.00
#
_symmetry.space_group_name_H-M   'P 1'
#
loop_
_entity.id
_entity.type
_entity.pdbx_description
1 polymer ?
#
loop_
_entity_poly.entity_id
_entity_poly.type
_entity_poly.pdbx_seq_one_letter_code
_entity_poly.pdbx_strand_id
1 'polypeptide(L)'
;MLERIADIQGIGLLYQANGKPYTCQKATLIYADNGRGKSTLARVLRSVSTGDSSLIANCKTVDGTLPPKVVLQFGSGHKVSFENGAWSEQRPDVLVFDADFIERNVHSGGTVNTGHRKNLLEFALGESAVAARTEVEKTSGESKAAADKVQSVATQLSGHHVGMTLVQFEKLQKVDDADTKLVDLQKRITAASNVASILSKAMPTAVVEPTLDIDGLFVGFAISLKDVHADAEKVVRQHIAALENKSAESWLSQGQQFDD
;
A
#
# COMPACT_ATOMS: atom_id res chain seq x y z
N MET A 1 22.27 1.07 50.31
CA MET A 1 22.07 -0.22 51.02
C MET A 1 20.59 -0.40 51.33
N LEU A 2 20.05 -1.59 51.09
CA LEU A 2 18.68 -1.95 51.45
C LEU A 2 18.57 -2.12 52.96
N GLU A 3 17.66 -1.37 53.60
CA GLU A 3 17.41 -1.43 55.04
C GLU A 3 16.17 -2.27 55.36
N ARG A 4 15.19 -2.33 54.46
CA ARG A 4 13.93 -3.02 54.73
C ARG A 4 13.19 -3.38 53.45
N ILE A 5 12.62 -4.58 53.43
CA ILE A 5 11.60 -5.01 52.48
C ILE A 5 10.26 -4.79 53.17
N ALA A 6 9.67 -3.61 53.03
CA ALA A 6 8.57 -3.19 53.89
C ALA A 6 7.26 -3.92 53.55
N ASP A 7 6.93 -4.02 52.27
CA ASP A 7 5.66 -4.59 51.82
C ASP A 7 5.83 -5.26 50.46
N ILE A 8 5.25 -6.45 50.29
CA ILE A 8 5.12 -7.14 49.00
C ILE A 8 3.70 -7.71 48.92
N GLN A 9 2.97 -7.32 47.89
CA GLN A 9 1.57 -7.66 47.71
C GLN A 9 1.31 -8.14 46.28
N GLY A 10 0.51 -9.19 46.12
CA GLY A 10 0.00 -9.65 44.82
C GLY A 10 1.05 -10.23 43.86
N ILE A 11 2.21 -10.65 44.37
CA ILE A 11 3.33 -11.16 43.55
C ILE A 11 3.66 -12.60 43.94
N GLY A 12 3.40 -13.54 43.04
CA GLY A 12 3.65 -14.96 43.20
C GLY A 12 3.02 -15.49 44.48
N LEU A 13 3.84 -16.09 45.34
CA LEU A 13 3.40 -16.61 46.64
C LEU A 13 3.38 -15.52 47.75
N LEU A 14 3.91 -14.33 47.47
CA LEU A 14 3.92 -13.19 48.39
C LEU A 14 2.67 -12.34 48.14
N TYR A 15 1.53 -12.86 48.58
CA TYR A 15 0.23 -12.22 48.36
C TYR A 15 0.02 -10.97 49.23
N GLN A 16 0.42 -11.02 50.50
CA GLN A 16 0.37 -9.92 51.48
C GLN A 16 1.50 -10.06 52.51
N ALA A 17 2.75 -10.02 52.04
CA ALA A 17 3.91 -10.16 52.91
C ALA A 17 4.27 -8.83 53.57
N ASN A 18 4.23 -8.79 54.91
CA ASN A 18 4.61 -7.63 55.71
C ASN A 18 6.00 -7.81 56.32
N GLY A 19 6.98 -7.07 55.81
CA GLY A 19 8.34 -7.06 56.33
C GLY A 19 8.67 -5.83 57.18
N LYS A 20 7.71 -4.93 57.45
CA LYS A 20 7.93 -3.69 58.24
C LYS A 20 8.65 -3.91 59.58
N PRO A 21 8.34 -4.96 60.36
CA PRO A 21 8.99 -5.19 61.66
C PRO A 21 10.47 -5.58 61.56
N TYR A 22 10.94 -6.02 60.39
CA TYR A 22 12.28 -6.57 60.22
C TYR A 22 13.18 -5.57 59.48
N THR A 23 14.38 -5.36 60.01
CA THR A 23 15.40 -4.51 59.38
C THR A 23 16.54 -5.38 58.87
N CYS A 24 16.94 -5.18 57.63
CA CYS A 24 18.11 -5.78 57.02
C CYS A 24 19.39 -5.13 57.60
N GLN A 25 20.34 -5.97 57.98
CA GLN A 25 21.69 -5.58 58.39
C GLN A 25 22.68 -5.88 57.27
N LYS A 26 23.98 -5.62 57.50
CA LYS A 26 25.05 -5.91 56.52
C LYS A 26 25.02 -7.35 55.99
N ALA A 27 24.61 -8.30 56.84
CA ALA A 27 24.28 -9.66 56.48
C ALA A 27 22.89 -9.99 57.05
N THR A 28 22.00 -10.55 56.24
CA THR A 28 20.63 -10.93 56.65
C THR A 28 20.29 -12.26 56.00
N LEU A 29 19.90 -13.24 56.81
CA LEU A 29 19.45 -14.53 56.35
C LEU A 29 17.92 -14.54 56.25
N ILE A 30 17.41 -14.79 55.06
CA ILE A 30 15.99 -15.05 54.83
C ILE A 30 15.86 -16.53 54.45
N TYR A 31 15.16 -17.30 55.27
CA TYR A 31 14.96 -18.73 55.06
C TYR A 31 13.46 -19.06 55.06
N ALA A 32 13.12 -20.11 54.32
CA ALA A 32 11.78 -20.69 54.26
C ALA A 32 11.86 -22.04 53.56
N ASP A 33 10.81 -22.86 53.66
CA ASP A 33 10.70 -24.11 52.91
C ASP A 33 10.59 -23.88 51.39
N ASN A 34 10.68 -24.95 50.63
CA ASN A 34 10.44 -24.92 49.19
C ASN A 34 9.00 -24.49 48.90
N GLY A 35 8.81 -23.71 47.83
CA GLY A 35 7.48 -23.21 47.47
C GLY A 35 6.92 -22.17 48.44
N ARG A 36 7.77 -21.39 49.14
CA ARG A 36 7.36 -20.30 50.05
C ARG A 36 7.72 -18.89 49.56
N GLY A 37 8.10 -18.73 48.30
CA GLY A 37 8.33 -17.41 47.70
C GLY A 37 9.76 -16.87 47.79
N LYS A 38 10.75 -17.68 48.19
CA LYS A 38 12.18 -17.26 48.17
C LYS A 38 12.63 -16.77 46.79
N SER A 39 12.34 -17.53 45.74
CA SER A 39 12.65 -17.14 44.36
C SER A 39 11.81 -15.96 43.88
N THR A 40 10.58 -15.80 44.41
CA THR A 40 9.74 -14.63 44.14
C THR A 40 10.37 -13.36 44.70
N LEU A 41 10.93 -13.42 45.91
CA LEU A 41 11.66 -12.28 46.49
C LEU A 41 12.90 -11.93 45.65
N ALA A 42 13.67 -12.93 45.20
CA ALA A 42 14.82 -12.70 44.32
C ALA A 42 14.39 -12.00 43.02
N ARG A 43 13.27 -12.40 42.40
CA ARG A 43 12.71 -11.73 41.22
C ARG A 43 12.29 -10.29 41.47
N VAL A 44 11.70 -9.99 42.63
CA VAL A 44 11.36 -8.61 43.03
C VAL A 44 12.62 -7.75 43.13
N LEU A 45 13.67 -8.25 43.78
CA LEU A 45 14.96 -7.55 43.89
C LEU A 45 15.65 -7.38 42.54
N ARG A 46 15.51 -8.36 41.64
CA ARG A 46 16.01 -8.26 40.26
C ARG A 46 15.25 -7.20 39.46
N SER A 47 13.93 -7.14 39.61
CA SER A 47 13.07 -6.17 38.93
C SER A 47 13.40 -4.72 39.31
N VAL A 48 13.64 -4.42 40.59
CA VAL A 48 14.07 -3.07 40.98
C VAL A 48 15.47 -2.74 40.47
N SER A 49 16.35 -3.75 40.37
CA SER A 49 17.71 -3.59 39.87
C SER A 49 17.76 -3.24 38.40
N THR A 50 17.02 -3.98 37.55
CA THR A 50 17.01 -3.78 36.09
C THR A 50 15.98 -2.77 35.61
N GLY A 51 15.03 -2.37 36.47
CA GLY A 51 13.87 -1.57 36.08
C GLY A 51 12.83 -2.34 35.27
N ASP A 52 13.04 -3.64 35.01
CA ASP A 52 12.14 -4.46 34.21
C ASP A 52 10.90 -4.84 35.01
N SER A 53 9.79 -4.13 34.75
CA SER A 53 8.50 -4.35 35.38
C SER A 53 7.84 -5.66 34.95
N SER A 54 8.24 -6.24 33.82
CA SER A 54 7.67 -7.50 33.32
C SER A 54 7.94 -8.67 34.29
N LEU A 55 9.06 -8.63 35.02
CA LEU A 55 9.40 -9.62 36.04
C LEU A 55 8.38 -9.68 37.18
N ILE A 56 7.73 -8.55 37.51
CA ILE A 56 6.63 -8.50 38.48
C ILE A 56 5.29 -8.77 37.79
N ALA A 57 5.04 -8.16 36.64
CA ALA A 57 3.77 -8.28 35.92
C ALA A 57 3.46 -9.74 35.51
N ASN A 58 4.48 -10.51 35.13
CA ASN A 58 4.37 -11.92 34.75
C ASN A 58 4.31 -12.87 35.96
N CYS A 59 4.55 -12.36 37.18
CA CYS A 59 4.51 -13.11 38.42
C CYS A 59 3.34 -12.64 39.31
N LYS A 60 2.19 -12.30 38.75
CA LYS A 60 0.99 -12.03 39.56
C LYS A 60 0.57 -13.28 40.35
N THR A 61 0.06 -13.08 41.56
CA THR A 61 -0.52 -14.18 42.34
C THR A 61 -1.71 -14.78 41.61
N VAL A 62 -1.70 -16.10 41.41
CA VAL A 62 -2.82 -16.86 40.83
C VAL A 62 -4.04 -16.74 41.75
N ASP A 63 -5.20 -16.43 41.17
CA ASP A 63 -6.45 -16.17 41.89
C ASP A 63 -6.39 -15.04 42.95
N GLY A 64 -5.34 -14.21 42.90
CA GLY A 64 -5.19 -13.05 43.78
C GLY A 64 -6.07 -11.88 43.35
N THR A 65 -6.68 -11.18 44.31
CA THR A 65 -7.49 -9.97 44.06
C THR A 65 -6.71 -8.67 44.24
N LEU A 66 -5.53 -8.75 44.86
CA LEU A 66 -4.71 -7.59 45.17
C LEU A 66 -3.77 -7.22 44.02
N PRO A 67 -3.66 -5.93 43.66
CA PRO A 67 -2.71 -5.49 42.65
C PRO A 67 -1.27 -5.69 43.13
N PRO A 68 -0.33 -6.01 42.20
CA PRO A 68 1.09 -6.05 42.50
C PRO A 68 1.58 -4.74 43.10
N LYS A 69 2.17 -4.82 44.30
CA LYS A 69 2.76 -3.68 44.98
C LYS A 69 4.00 -4.13 45.75
N VAL A 70 5.03 -3.30 45.71
CA VAL A 70 6.25 -3.51 46.50
C VAL A 70 6.68 -2.19 47.12
N VAL A 71 7.14 -2.22 48.37
CA VAL A 71 7.80 -1.08 49.02
C VAL A 71 9.12 -1.55 49.60
N LEU A 72 10.21 -1.01 49.09
CA LEU A 72 11.57 -1.19 49.59
C LEU A 72 12.03 0.10 50.26
N GLN A 73 12.79 -0.02 51.35
CA GLN A 73 13.42 1.11 52.02
C GLN A 73 14.94 0.93 51.96
N PHE A 74 15.61 1.94 51.44
CA PHE A 74 17.06 2.07 51.39
C PHE A 74 17.53 3.07 52.45
N GLY A 75 18.86 3.22 52.54
CA GLY A 75 19.56 4.13 53.44
C GLY A 75 18.86 5.48 53.64
N SER A 76 18.90 5.98 54.87
CA SER A 76 18.29 7.26 55.26
C SER A 76 16.77 7.31 55.10
N GLY A 77 16.10 6.15 55.07
CA GLY A 77 14.65 6.07 54.94
C GLY A 77 14.10 6.25 53.52
N HIS A 78 14.96 6.29 52.50
CA HIS A 78 14.55 6.46 51.11
C HIS A 78 13.67 5.30 50.66
N LYS A 79 12.47 5.58 50.16
CA LYS A 79 11.51 4.55 49.74
C LYS A 79 11.48 4.43 48.22
N VAL A 80 11.56 3.18 47.74
CA VAL A 80 11.38 2.83 46.34
C VAL A 80 10.20 1.88 46.25
N SER A 81 9.20 2.25 45.45
CA SER A 81 7.93 1.53 45.37
C SER A 81 7.63 1.07 43.96
N PHE A 82 7.06 -0.13 43.84
CA PHE A 82 6.42 -0.61 42.63
C PHE A 82 4.92 -0.48 42.79
N GLU A 83 4.29 0.37 41.98
CA GLU A 83 2.85 0.55 41.93
C GLU A 83 2.43 0.87 40.49
N ASN A 84 1.21 0.52 40.10
CA ASN A 84 0.66 0.78 38.75
C ASN A 84 1.54 0.27 37.59
N GLY A 85 2.29 -0.82 37.81
CA GLY A 85 3.10 -1.46 36.77
C GLY A 85 4.49 -0.84 36.55
N ALA A 86 4.91 0.11 37.40
CA ALA A 86 6.22 0.75 37.29
C ALA A 86 6.90 0.91 38.66
N TRP A 87 8.24 0.91 38.65
CA TRP A 87 9.05 1.32 39.80
C TRP A 87 9.14 2.84 39.86
N SER A 88 9.14 3.41 41.06
CA SER A 88 9.39 4.83 41.29
C SER A 88 10.83 5.24 40.92
N GLU A 89 11.78 4.31 41.07
CA GLU A 89 13.20 4.49 40.80
C GLU A 89 13.84 3.11 40.55
N GLN A 90 14.81 3.04 39.64
CA GLN A 90 15.66 1.86 39.44
C GLN A 90 16.83 1.87 40.43
N ARG A 91 17.21 0.71 40.96
CA ARG A 91 18.31 0.54 41.92
C ARG A 91 19.39 -0.42 41.39
N PRO A 92 20.21 0.03 40.42
CA PRO A 92 21.25 -0.82 39.82
C PRO A 92 22.35 -1.20 40.82
N ASP A 93 22.39 -0.56 41.99
CA ASP A 93 23.24 -0.94 43.12
C ASP A 93 22.82 -2.26 43.80
N VAL A 94 21.63 -2.80 43.48
CA VAL A 94 21.16 -4.10 43.96
C VAL A 94 21.61 -5.19 43.01
N LEU A 95 22.47 -6.10 43.47
CA LEU A 95 22.94 -7.25 42.68
C LEU A 95 22.27 -8.55 43.16
N VAL A 96 21.73 -9.33 42.23
CA VAL A 96 20.96 -10.56 42.54
C VAL A 96 21.60 -11.80 41.89
N PHE A 97 22.06 -12.71 42.75
CA PHE A 97 22.71 -13.97 42.38
C PHE A 97 21.78 -15.16 42.68
N ASP A 98 20.70 -15.31 41.91
CA ASP A 98 19.75 -16.42 42.02
C ASP A 98 20.02 -17.54 41.00
N ALA A 99 19.14 -18.55 40.95
CA ALA A 99 19.24 -19.64 39.98
C ALA A 99 19.21 -19.13 38.52
N ASP A 100 18.39 -18.12 38.21
CA ASP A 100 18.31 -17.54 36.86
C ASP A 100 19.67 -16.89 36.47
N PHE A 101 20.36 -16.23 37.42
CA PHE A 101 21.73 -15.72 37.20
C PHE A 101 22.72 -16.86 36.95
N ILE A 102 22.67 -17.91 37.77
CA ILE A 102 23.57 -19.06 37.67
C ILE A 102 23.36 -19.77 36.33
N GLU A 103 22.12 -20.05 35.93
CA GLU A 103 21.80 -20.71 34.66
C GLU A 103 22.28 -19.90 33.45
N ARG A 104 22.17 -18.57 33.50
CA ARG A 104 22.59 -17.69 32.40
C ARG A 104 24.10 -17.51 32.32
N ASN A 105 24.80 -17.49 33.45
CA ASN A 105 26.18 -16.98 33.52
C ASN A 105 27.21 -17.92 34.17
N VAL A 106 26.80 -18.99 34.85
CA VAL A 106 27.69 -19.85 35.65
C VAL A 106 27.64 -21.29 35.14
N HIS A 107 28.82 -21.85 34.87
CA HIS A 107 28.97 -23.22 34.38
C HIS A 107 28.65 -24.26 35.46
N SER A 108 27.47 -24.87 35.41
CA SER A 108 27.23 -26.17 36.07
C SER A 108 27.54 -27.27 35.04
N GLY A 109 28.55 -28.10 35.30
CA GLY A 109 29.25 -28.96 34.33
C GLY A 109 28.48 -30.10 33.62
N GLY A 110 27.16 -30.00 33.45
CA GLY A 110 26.34 -31.04 32.80
C GLY A 110 26.17 -30.89 31.28
N THR A 111 26.05 -29.66 30.77
CA THR A 111 25.79 -29.43 29.33
C THR A 111 26.21 -28.01 28.93
N VAL A 112 27.17 -27.91 28.01
CA VAL A 112 27.64 -26.62 27.48
C VAL A 112 26.92 -26.35 26.16
N ASN A 113 25.91 -25.47 26.19
CA ASN A 113 25.32 -24.88 25.00
C ASN A 113 26.11 -23.64 24.53
N THR A 114 26.13 -23.36 23.23
CA THR A 114 26.74 -22.15 22.62
C THR A 114 26.20 -20.85 23.22
N GLY A 115 24.92 -20.84 23.63
CA GLY A 115 24.32 -19.72 24.36
C GLY A 115 25.04 -19.37 25.68
N HIS A 116 25.42 -20.36 26.48
CA HIS A 116 26.12 -20.12 27.75
C HIS A 116 27.52 -19.54 27.53
N ARG A 117 28.23 -19.94 26.46
CA ARG A 117 29.53 -19.36 26.11
C ARG A 117 29.40 -17.90 25.67
N LYS A 118 28.37 -17.57 24.89
CA LYS A 118 28.06 -16.18 24.50
C LYS A 118 27.79 -15.31 25.73
N ASN A 119 26.91 -15.76 26.62
CA ASN A 119 26.53 -15.00 27.81
C ASN A 119 27.69 -14.82 28.79
N LEU A 120 28.56 -15.83 28.97
CA LEU A 120 29.75 -15.69 29.82
C LEU A 120 30.71 -14.63 29.26
N LEU A 121 30.92 -14.61 27.94
CA LEU A 121 31.74 -13.59 27.29
C LEU A 121 31.11 -12.20 27.47
N GLU A 122 29.79 -12.08 27.32
CA GLU A 122 29.06 -10.84 27.60
C GLU A 122 29.20 -10.40 29.07
N PHE A 123 29.10 -11.33 30.03
CA PHE A 123 29.34 -11.05 31.44
C PHE A 123 30.77 -10.57 31.71
N ALA A 124 31.77 -11.22 31.11
CA ALA A 124 33.18 -10.84 31.25
C ALA A 124 33.50 -9.49 30.60
N LEU A 125 32.81 -9.12 29.52
CA LEU A 125 32.92 -7.83 28.86
C LEU A 125 32.26 -6.70 29.65
N GLY A 126 31.26 -7.02 30.48
CA GLY A 126 30.53 -6.08 31.32
C GLY A 126 29.34 -5.43 30.62
N GLU A 127 28.36 -5.02 31.42
CA GLU A 127 27.05 -4.53 30.96
C GLU A 127 27.15 -3.35 29.99
N SER A 128 28.10 -2.43 30.21
CA SER A 128 28.31 -1.27 29.33
C SER A 128 28.76 -1.66 27.92
N ALA A 129 29.65 -2.66 27.79
CA ALA A 129 30.14 -3.13 26.50
C ALA A 129 29.05 -3.90 25.73
N VAL A 130 28.23 -4.66 26.44
CA VAL A 130 27.09 -5.40 25.86
C VAL A 130 25.99 -4.43 25.42
N ALA A 131 25.67 -3.43 26.22
CA ALA A 131 24.70 -2.39 25.88
C ALA A 131 25.16 -1.59 24.64
N ALA A 132 26.42 -1.15 24.61
CA ALA A 132 26.98 -0.44 23.46
C ALA A 132 26.94 -1.28 22.18
N ARG A 133 27.29 -2.58 22.27
CA ARG A 133 27.20 -3.50 21.12
C ARG A 133 25.76 -3.68 20.64
N THR A 134 24.81 -3.84 21.56
CA THR A 134 23.39 -4.02 21.22
C THR A 134 22.84 -2.79 20.52
N GLU A 135 23.22 -1.59 20.99
CA GLU A 135 22.83 -0.34 20.33
C GLU A 135 23.43 -0.25 18.92
N VAL A 136 24.70 -0.60 18.73
CA VAL A 136 25.33 -0.64 17.40
C VAL A 136 24.62 -1.62 16.47
N GLU A 137 24.30 -2.83 16.93
CA GLU A 137 23.57 -3.82 16.14
C GLU A 137 22.17 -3.30 15.74
N LYS A 138 21.46 -2.64 16.67
CA LYS A 138 20.16 -2.01 16.42
C LYS A 138 20.26 -0.87 15.41
N THR A 139 21.13 0.11 15.63
CA THR A 139 21.30 1.27 14.73
C THR A 139 21.74 0.82 13.33
N SER A 140 22.61 -0.20 13.25
CA SER A 140 23.02 -0.78 11.96
C SER A 140 21.84 -1.45 11.24
N GLY A 141 20.96 -2.14 11.98
CA GLY A 141 19.74 -2.74 11.42
C GLY A 141 18.77 -1.69 10.89
N GLU A 142 18.53 -0.63 11.67
CA GLU A 142 17.68 0.50 11.27
C GLU A 142 18.24 1.23 10.04
N SER A 143 19.55 1.48 10.00
CA SER A 143 20.23 2.10 8.85
C SER A 143 20.07 1.27 7.58
N LYS A 144 20.23 -0.05 7.67
CA LYS A 144 20.04 -0.96 6.54
C LYS A 144 18.60 -0.95 6.04
N ALA A 145 17.62 -1.03 6.94
CA ALA A 145 16.21 -0.99 6.58
C ALA A 145 15.82 0.35 5.90
N ALA A 146 16.37 1.47 6.38
CA ALA A 146 16.18 2.77 5.75
C ALA A 146 16.79 2.82 4.34
N ALA A 147 18.01 2.30 4.17
CA ALA A 147 18.66 2.22 2.87
C ALA A 147 17.86 1.35 1.88
N ASP A 148 17.37 0.18 2.32
CA ASP A 148 16.53 -0.70 1.51
C ASP A 148 15.23 -0.01 1.08
N LYS A 149 14.62 0.78 1.96
CA LYS A 149 13.41 1.55 1.66
C LYS A 149 13.68 2.66 0.63
N VAL A 150 14.79 3.39 0.77
CA VAL A 150 15.20 4.41 -0.21
C VAL A 150 15.44 3.76 -1.58
N GLN A 151 16.15 2.62 -1.61
CA GLN A 151 16.43 1.90 -2.84
C GLN A 151 15.15 1.40 -3.52
N SER A 152 14.19 0.89 -2.74
CA SER A 152 12.89 0.46 -3.24
C SER A 152 12.11 1.60 -3.90
N VAL A 153 12.00 2.75 -3.22
CA VAL A 153 11.32 3.94 -3.76
C VAL A 153 12.03 4.49 -4.99
N ALA A 154 13.37 4.55 -4.97
CA ALA A 154 14.16 4.98 -6.12
C ALA A 154 13.94 4.06 -7.34
N THR A 155 13.81 2.75 -7.10
CA THR A 155 13.51 1.78 -8.16
C THR A 155 12.12 2.00 -8.75
N GLN A 156 11.11 2.30 -7.93
CA GLN A 156 9.77 2.65 -8.42
C GLN A 156 9.77 3.93 -9.26
N LEU A 157 10.60 4.91 -8.90
CA LEU A 157 10.72 6.18 -9.63
C LEU A 157 11.51 6.07 -10.95
N SER A 158 12.31 5.02 -11.12
CA SER A 158 13.16 4.83 -12.32
C SER A 158 12.40 4.87 -13.64
N GLY A 159 11.15 4.40 -13.66
CA GLY A 159 10.28 4.44 -14.84
C GLY A 159 9.77 5.85 -15.19
N HIS A 160 9.83 6.80 -14.26
CA HIS A 160 9.27 8.14 -14.43
C HIS A 160 10.32 9.21 -14.78
N HIS A 161 11.61 8.94 -14.54
CA HIS A 161 12.70 9.89 -14.74
C HIS A 161 13.71 9.45 -15.82
N VAL A 162 13.23 8.75 -16.85
CA VAL A 162 14.08 8.25 -17.95
C VAL A 162 14.88 9.39 -18.60
N GLY A 163 16.21 9.27 -18.60
CA GLY A 163 17.11 10.27 -19.18
C GLY A 163 17.55 11.40 -18.22
N MET A 164 17.11 11.39 -16.95
CA MET A 164 17.56 12.34 -15.92
C MET A 164 17.89 11.64 -14.60
N THR A 165 18.71 12.29 -13.77
CA THR A 165 19.01 11.79 -12.41
C THR A 165 17.84 12.05 -11.47
N LEU A 166 17.70 11.24 -10.41
CA LEU A 166 16.65 11.43 -9.39
C LEU A 166 16.67 12.84 -8.78
N VAL A 167 17.87 13.38 -8.53
CA VAL A 167 18.05 14.74 -7.99
C VAL A 167 17.57 15.83 -8.95
N GLN A 168 17.68 15.60 -10.27
CA GLN A 168 17.14 16.52 -11.27
C GLN A 168 15.63 16.39 -11.37
N PHE A 169 15.11 15.16 -11.28
CA PHE A 169 13.68 14.88 -11.29
C PHE A 169 12.96 15.52 -10.10
N GLU A 170 13.52 15.43 -8.89
CA GLU A 170 12.96 16.09 -7.69
C GLU A 170 12.89 17.61 -7.80
N LYS A 171 13.76 18.22 -8.60
CA LYS A 171 13.82 19.68 -8.80
C LYS A 171 12.89 20.18 -9.92
N LEU A 172 12.17 19.29 -10.62
CA LEU A 172 11.23 19.70 -11.65
C LEU A 172 10.12 20.54 -11.02
N GLN A 173 9.92 21.74 -11.56
CA GLN A 173 8.80 22.57 -11.14
C GLN A 173 7.50 21.98 -11.66
N LYS A 174 6.49 21.96 -10.78
CA LYS A 174 5.13 21.61 -11.16
C LYS A 174 4.67 22.57 -12.25
N VAL A 175 4.21 22.02 -13.37
CA VAL A 175 3.56 22.79 -14.43
C VAL A 175 2.07 22.82 -14.13
N ASP A 176 1.54 23.99 -13.79
CA ASP A 176 0.10 24.17 -13.64
C ASP A 176 -0.60 24.04 -15.01
N ASP A 177 -1.78 23.41 -14.99
CA ASP A 177 -2.62 23.11 -16.15
C ASP A 177 -1.91 22.30 -17.25
N ALA A 178 -1.06 21.34 -16.85
CA ALA A 178 -0.30 20.48 -17.76
C ALA A 178 -1.18 19.78 -18.82
N ASP A 179 -2.35 19.26 -18.41
CA ASP A 179 -3.28 18.58 -19.32
C ASP A 179 -3.84 19.54 -20.39
N THR A 180 -4.21 20.75 -19.98
CA THR A 180 -4.71 21.78 -20.91
C THR A 180 -3.62 22.19 -21.90
N LYS A 181 -2.38 22.36 -21.44
CA LYS A 181 -1.23 22.67 -22.30
C LYS A 181 -0.89 21.53 -23.25
N LEU A 182 -1.01 20.28 -22.82
CA LEU A 182 -0.83 19.10 -23.68
C LEU A 182 -1.89 19.05 -24.77
N VAL A 183 -3.16 19.28 -24.43
CA VAL A 183 -4.26 19.32 -25.41
C VAL A 183 -4.03 20.43 -26.44
N ASP A 184 -3.60 21.62 -26.02
CA ASP A 184 -3.30 22.72 -26.94
C ASP A 184 -2.13 22.40 -27.88
N LEU A 185 -1.03 21.85 -27.34
CA LEU A 185 0.12 21.43 -28.14
C LEU A 185 -0.26 20.32 -29.14
N GLN A 186 -1.07 19.35 -28.73
CA GLN A 186 -1.54 18.28 -29.61
C GLN A 186 -2.41 18.83 -30.75
N LYS A 187 -3.27 19.82 -30.46
CA LYS A 187 -4.06 20.54 -31.47
C LYS A 187 -3.15 21.27 -32.45
N ARG A 188 -2.10 21.95 -31.97
CA ARG A 188 -1.12 22.64 -32.81
C ARG A 188 -0.35 21.68 -33.71
N ILE A 189 0.07 20.52 -33.18
CA ILE A 189 0.74 19.47 -33.97
C ILE A 189 -0.20 18.95 -35.05
N THR A 190 -1.44 18.62 -34.69
CA THR A 190 -2.45 18.13 -35.64
C THR A 190 -2.77 19.16 -36.73
N ALA A 191 -2.88 20.44 -36.35
CA ALA A 191 -3.08 21.53 -37.30
C ALA A 191 -1.89 21.64 -38.26
N ALA A 192 -0.65 21.57 -37.75
CA ALA A 192 0.56 21.62 -38.57
C ALA A 192 0.68 20.42 -39.51
N SER A 193 0.35 19.19 -39.07
CA SER A 193 0.36 18.01 -39.95
C SER A 193 -0.72 18.10 -41.04
N ASN A 194 -1.86 18.72 -40.73
CA ASN A 194 -2.93 18.91 -41.70
C ASN A 194 -2.58 19.93 -42.80
N VAL A 195 -1.62 20.83 -42.57
CA VAL A 195 -1.16 21.77 -43.63
C VAL A 195 -0.61 21.01 -44.83
N ALA A 196 0.18 19.95 -44.62
CA ALA A 196 0.69 19.13 -45.72
C ALA A 196 -0.44 18.43 -46.49
N SER A 197 -1.45 17.93 -45.77
CA SER A 197 -2.65 17.33 -46.37
C SER A 197 -3.46 18.34 -47.18
N ILE A 198 -3.62 19.57 -46.69
CA ILE A 198 -4.34 20.65 -47.39
C ILE A 198 -3.58 21.08 -48.65
N LEU A 199 -2.25 21.22 -48.60
CA LEU A 199 -1.43 21.55 -49.77
C LEU A 199 -1.43 20.44 -50.83
N SER A 200 -1.61 19.18 -50.42
CA SER A 200 -1.69 18.05 -51.35
C SER A 200 -3.07 17.86 -52.01
N LYS A 201 -4.10 18.60 -51.57
CA LYS A 201 -5.42 18.54 -52.20
C LYS A 201 -5.34 19.16 -53.59
N ALA A 202 -5.92 18.46 -54.57
CA ALA A 202 -6.03 18.97 -55.94
C ALA A 202 -6.73 20.33 -55.93
N MET A 203 -6.20 21.28 -56.71
CA MET A 203 -6.84 22.58 -56.86
C MET A 203 -8.28 22.39 -57.36
N PRO A 204 -9.26 23.19 -56.86
CA PRO A 204 -10.63 23.10 -57.31
C PRO A 204 -10.66 23.27 -58.83
N THR A 205 -11.08 22.23 -59.55
CA THR A 205 -11.30 22.31 -60.99
C THR A 205 -12.54 23.15 -61.24
N ALA A 206 -12.46 24.07 -62.21
CA ALA A 206 -13.60 24.84 -62.65
C ALA A 206 -14.73 23.88 -63.05
N VAL A 207 -15.92 24.08 -62.46
CA VAL A 207 -17.10 23.30 -62.79
C VAL A 207 -17.42 23.56 -64.25
N VAL A 208 -17.42 22.49 -65.06
CA VAL A 208 -17.79 22.61 -66.48
C VAL A 208 -19.28 22.92 -66.53
N GLU A 209 -19.63 24.03 -67.16
CA GLU A 209 -21.02 24.43 -67.34
C GLU A 209 -21.75 23.36 -68.16
N PRO A 210 -22.88 22.82 -67.66
CA PRO A 210 -23.60 21.78 -68.38
C PRO A 210 -24.11 22.35 -69.70
N THR A 211 -23.80 21.66 -70.81
CA THR A 211 -24.37 21.98 -72.12
C THR A 211 -25.85 21.64 -72.10
N LEU A 212 -26.69 22.66 -71.95
CA LEU A 212 -28.14 22.55 -72.10
C LEU A 212 -28.47 22.56 -73.59
N ASP A 213 -29.01 21.45 -74.09
CA ASP A 213 -29.58 21.37 -75.44
C ASP A 213 -30.94 22.07 -75.44
N ILE A 214 -30.90 23.39 -75.64
CA ILE A 214 -32.09 24.24 -75.69
C ILE A 214 -32.96 23.87 -76.91
N ASP A 215 -32.33 23.48 -78.01
CA ASP A 215 -33.04 23.13 -79.24
C ASP A 215 -33.85 21.83 -79.04
N GLY A 216 -33.25 20.79 -78.47
CA GLY A 216 -33.94 19.55 -78.12
C GLY A 216 -35.07 19.75 -77.10
N LEU A 217 -34.90 20.67 -76.15
CA LEU A 217 -35.94 21.03 -75.19
C LEU A 217 -37.17 21.64 -75.88
N PHE A 218 -36.97 22.58 -76.81
CA PHE A 218 -38.07 23.20 -77.55
C PHE A 218 -38.70 22.25 -78.58
N VAL A 219 -37.92 21.33 -79.17
CA VAL A 219 -38.47 20.23 -79.97
C VAL A 219 -39.43 19.40 -79.12
N GLY A 220 -39.03 19.02 -77.90
CA GLY A 220 -39.89 18.30 -76.96
C GLY A 220 -41.16 19.08 -76.60
N PHE A 221 -41.07 20.39 -76.34
CA PHE A 221 -42.23 21.24 -76.07
C PHE A 221 -43.16 21.45 -77.28
N ALA A 222 -42.64 21.33 -78.50
CA ALA A 222 -43.43 21.44 -79.72
C ALA A 222 -44.22 20.16 -80.05
N ILE A 223 -43.91 19.03 -79.42
CA ILE A 223 -44.67 17.79 -79.57
C ILE A 223 -46.03 17.96 -78.87
N SER A 224 -47.10 17.98 -79.66
CA SER A 224 -48.46 18.03 -79.15
C SER A 224 -49.01 16.62 -78.89
N LEU A 225 -50.08 16.52 -78.09
CA LEU A 225 -50.76 15.24 -77.87
C LEU A 225 -51.23 14.60 -79.19
N LYS A 226 -51.55 15.40 -80.21
CA LYS A 226 -51.90 14.88 -81.54
C LYS A 226 -50.73 14.19 -82.21
N ASP A 227 -49.52 14.71 -82.05
CA ASP A 227 -48.30 14.13 -82.62
C ASP A 227 -47.95 12.82 -81.91
N VAL A 228 -48.13 12.75 -80.58
CA VAL A 228 -47.96 11.51 -79.81
C VAL A 228 -48.98 10.44 -80.22
N HIS A 229 -50.25 10.81 -80.43
CA HIS A 229 -51.26 9.87 -80.91
C HIS A 229 -50.96 9.38 -82.34
N ALA A 230 -50.50 10.25 -83.23
CA ALA A 230 -50.12 9.87 -84.58
C ALA A 230 -48.90 8.92 -84.60
N ASP A 231 -47.91 9.16 -83.74
CA ASP A 231 -46.76 8.28 -83.61
C ASP A 231 -47.14 6.93 -82.98
N ALA A 232 -47.98 6.93 -81.94
CA ALA A 232 -48.53 5.71 -81.35
C ALA A 232 -49.32 4.88 -82.38
N GLU A 233 -50.18 5.51 -83.19
CA GLU A 233 -50.89 4.85 -84.29
C GLU A 233 -49.90 4.22 -85.28
N LYS A 234 -48.84 4.95 -85.66
CA LYS A 234 -47.82 4.46 -86.57
C LYS A 234 -47.08 3.24 -85.99
N VAL A 235 -46.70 3.28 -84.72
CA VAL A 235 -46.04 2.16 -84.02
C VAL A 235 -46.96 0.95 -83.98
N VAL A 236 -48.24 1.12 -83.65
CA VAL A 236 -49.22 0.03 -83.64
C VAL A 236 -49.41 -0.54 -85.05
N ARG A 237 -49.53 0.30 -86.08
CA ARG A 237 -49.62 -0.16 -87.48
C ARG A 237 -48.37 -0.92 -87.93
N GLN A 238 -47.18 -0.46 -87.56
CA GLN A 238 -45.93 -1.17 -87.84
C GLN A 238 -45.88 -2.53 -87.13
N HIS A 239 -46.34 -2.59 -85.88
CA HIS A 239 -46.43 -3.83 -85.13
C HIS A 239 -47.43 -4.82 -85.77
N ILE A 240 -48.61 -4.35 -86.19
CA ILE A 240 -49.60 -5.16 -86.92
C ILE A 240 -49.01 -5.69 -88.23
N ALA A 241 -48.28 -4.85 -88.98
CA ALA A 241 -47.62 -5.28 -90.21
C ALA A 241 -46.57 -6.37 -89.98
N ALA A 242 -45.83 -6.30 -88.86
CA ALA A 242 -44.83 -7.30 -88.48
C ALA A 242 -45.43 -8.66 -88.05
N LEU A 243 -46.72 -8.71 -87.68
CA LEU A 243 -47.40 -9.96 -87.29
C LEU A 243 -47.80 -10.85 -88.48
N GLU A 244 -47.66 -10.37 -89.73
CA GLU A 244 -47.90 -11.09 -91.00
C GLU A 244 -49.25 -11.85 -91.10
N ASN A 245 -50.25 -11.46 -90.29
CA ASN A 245 -51.56 -12.09 -90.23
C ASN A 245 -52.66 -11.09 -90.64
N LYS A 246 -53.38 -11.40 -91.73
CA LYS A 246 -54.44 -10.54 -92.29
C LYS A 246 -55.63 -10.30 -91.34
N SER A 247 -55.76 -11.11 -90.28
CA SER A 247 -56.84 -11.00 -89.30
C SER A 247 -56.42 -10.29 -88.00
N ALA A 248 -55.14 -9.88 -87.86
CA ALA A 248 -54.61 -9.30 -86.62
C ALA A 248 -55.27 -7.97 -86.23
N GLU A 249 -55.53 -7.09 -87.20
CA GLU A 249 -56.21 -5.80 -86.96
C GLU A 249 -57.66 -5.99 -86.51
N SER A 250 -58.37 -6.95 -87.12
CA SER A 250 -59.74 -7.31 -86.74
C SER A 250 -59.81 -7.93 -85.34
N TRP A 251 -58.85 -8.79 -85.00
CA TRP A 251 -58.75 -9.40 -83.66
C TRP A 251 -58.47 -8.37 -82.57
N LEU A 252 -57.53 -7.43 -82.80
CA LEU A 252 -57.26 -6.33 -81.87
C LEU A 252 -58.48 -5.40 -81.70
N SER A 253 -59.18 -5.08 -82.79
CA SER A 253 -60.40 -4.25 -82.74
C SER A 253 -61.55 -4.94 -81.99
N GLN A 254 -61.69 -6.26 -82.08
CA GLN A 254 -62.68 -7.02 -81.32
C GLN A 254 -62.31 -7.14 -79.84
N GLY A 255 -61.01 -7.25 -79.51
CA GLY A 255 -60.52 -7.29 -78.13
C GLY A 255 -60.91 -6.06 -77.32
N GLN A 256 -61.01 -4.88 -77.97
CA GLN A 256 -61.43 -3.63 -77.34
C GLN A 256 -62.90 -3.64 -76.88
N GLN A 257 -63.74 -4.56 -77.37
CA GLN A 257 -65.13 -4.70 -76.93
C GLN A 257 -65.29 -5.52 -75.63
N PHE A 258 -64.19 -6.08 -75.10
CA PHE A 258 -64.16 -6.88 -73.87
C PHE A 258 -63.31 -6.24 -72.75
N ASP A 259 -62.82 -5.01 -72.98
CA ASP A 259 -62.16 -4.16 -71.98
C ASP A 259 -63.23 -3.23 -71.35
N ASP A 260 -63.52 -3.40 -70.06
CA ASP A 260 -64.33 -2.48 -69.23
C ASP A 260 -63.57 -1.16 -68.96
#